data_AF-A0A9Q1MDY5-F1
#
_entry.id   AF-A0A9Q1MDY5-F1
#
_cell.length_a   1.000
_cell.length_b   1.000
_cell.length_c   1.000
_cell.angle_alpha   90.00
_cell.angle_beta   90.00
_cell.angle_gamma   90.00
#
_symmetry.space_group_name_H-M   'P 1'
#
loop_
_entity.id
_entity.type
_entity.pdbx_description
1 polymer ?
#
loop_
_entity_poly.entity_id
_entity_poly.type
_entity_poly.pdbx_seq_one_letter_code
_entity_poly.pdbx_strand_id
1 'polypeptide(L)'
;MSSAQVDPHDKMRAKWPKEPGTVSKPPPPSSTDHQFDTEEKAKANAIADEIRHCYARFHGYHKFLEEKGSEDSEWEKIGKAYKSSCPSEWIT
;
A
#
# COMPACT_ATOMS: atom_id res chain seq x y z
N MET A 1 11.23 24.09 60.42
CA MET A 1 11.02 24.44 59.00
C MET A 1 11.55 23.27 58.18
N SER A 2 10.66 22.45 57.59
CA SER A 2 11.06 21.24 56.83
C SER A 2 11.59 21.60 55.45
N SER A 3 12.81 21.21 55.15
CA SER A 3 13.42 21.30 53.82
C SER A 3 12.93 20.15 52.94
N ALA A 4 12.14 20.47 51.90
CA ALA A 4 11.77 19.50 50.87
C ALA A 4 13.03 19.16 50.04
N GLN A 5 13.42 17.89 50.01
CA GLN A 5 14.44 17.37 49.09
C GLN A 5 13.79 17.27 47.70
N VAL A 6 14.35 17.97 46.71
CA VAL A 6 13.88 17.89 45.32
C VAL A 6 14.35 16.58 44.69
N ASP A 7 13.42 15.86 44.04
CA ASP A 7 13.68 14.58 43.39
C ASP A 7 14.62 14.77 42.17
N PRO A 8 15.71 13.98 42.02
CA PRO A 8 16.68 14.14 40.94
C PRO A 8 16.11 14.08 39.52
N HIS A 9 14.95 13.45 39.32
CA HIS A 9 14.35 13.26 38.01
C HIS A 9 13.70 14.53 37.43
N ASP A 10 13.41 15.54 38.25
CA ASP A 10 12.78 16.80 37.80
C ASP A 10 13.78 17.72 37.05
N LYS A 11 15.09 17.44 37.13
CA LYS A 11 16.14 18.25 36.50
C LYS A 11 16.25 18.08 34.98
N MET A 12 15.61 17.06 34.40
CA MET A 12 15.66 16.80 32.95
C MET A 12 14.63 17.61 32.14
N ARG A 13 13.81 18.44 32.79
CA ARG A 13 12.85 19.34 32.10
C ARG A 13 13.39 20.76 31.87
N ALA A 14 14.71 20.97 31.92
CA ALA A 14 15.32 22.25 31.56
C ALA A 14 15.68 22.28 30.06
N LYS A 15 15.05 23.20 29.33
CA LYS A 15 15.27 23.48 27.90
C LYS A 15 16.75 23.76 27.61
N TRP A 16 17.32 23.07 26.62
CA TRP A 16 18.67 23.30 26.13
C TRP A 16 18.82 24.66 25.44
N PRO A 17 19.91 25.41 25.68
CA PRO A 17 20.27 26.60 24.89
C PRO A 17 20.71 26.18 23.48
N LYS A 18 20.20 26.85 22.44
CA LYS A 18 20.70 26.71 21.06
C LYS A 18 21.81 27.73 20.82
N GLU A 19 23.04 27.26 20.72
CA GLU A 19 24.19 28.00 20.15
C GLU A 19 24.12 27.92 18.60
N PRO A 20 24.28 29.04 17.84
CA PRO A 20 24.30 29.00 16.39
C PRO A 20 25.72 28.70 15.87
N GLY A 21 26.09 27.43 15.80
CA GLY A 21 27.28 26.98 15.06
C GLY A 21 26.98 26.90 13.56
N THR A 22 27.73 27.63 12.73
CA THR A 22 27.72 27.55 11.27
C THR A 22 28.25 26.20 10.80
N VAL A 23 27.37 25.20 10.70
CA VAL A 23 27.67 23.93 10.03
C VAL A 23 27.26 24.08 8.55
N SER A 24 28.23 23.87 7.66
CA SER A 24 27.99 23.87 6.21
C SER A 24 26.95 22.79 5.86
N LYS A 25 26.01 23.13 4.98
CA LYS A 25 24.93 22.21 4.58
C LYS A 25 25.54 20.94 3.96
N PRO A 26 25.04 19.73 4.30
CA PRO A 26 25.45 18.51 3.63
C PRO A 26 25.17 18.59 2.12
N PRO A 27 26.00 17.96 1.26
CA PRO A 27 25.73 17.91 -0.16
C PRO A 27 24.36 17.26 -0.42
N PRO A 28 23.63 17.67 -1.48
CA PRO A 28 22.34 17.07 -1.80
C PRO A 28 22.50 15.55 -2.02
N PRO A 29 21.50 14.73 -1.63
CA PRO A 29 21.56 13.30 -1.91
C PRO A 29 21.71 13.10 -3.43
N SER A 30 22.61 12.20 -3.80
CA SER A 30 22.82 11.78 -5.20
C SER A 30 21.48 11.33 -5.78
N SER A 31 20.97 12.07 -6.77
CA SER A 31 19.58 11.99 -7.25
C SER A 31 19.28 10.80 -8.17
N THR A 32 20.09 9.74 -8.15
CA THR A 32 20.05 8.70 -9.18
C THR A 32 19.30 7.43 -8.77
N ASP A 33 19.01 7.19 -7.49
CA ASP A 33 18.40 5.93 -7.02
C ASP A 33 16.87 5.92 -6.88
N HIS A 34 16.18 7.07 -6.85
CA HIS A 34 14.72 7.10 -6.63
C HIS A 34 13.86 6.71 -7.84
N GLN A 35 14.43 6.57 -9.03
CA GLN A 35 13.65 6.21 -10.23
C GLN A 35 13.32 4.71 -10.30
N PHE A 36 14.25 3.84 -9.90
CA PHE A 36 14.05 2.39 -9.97
C PHE A 36 13.01 1.89 -8.97
N ASP A 37 13.06 2.39 -7.73
CA ASP A 37 12.06 2.08 -6.70
C ASP A 37 10.64 2.51 -7.13
N THR A 38 10.54 3.59 -7.89
CA THR A 38 9.24 4.12 -8.33
C THR A 38 8.67 3.29 -9.49
N GLU A 39 9.50 2.84 -10.42
CA GLU A 39 9.07 2.01 -11.55
C GLU A 39 8.67 0.59 -11.09
N GLU A 40 9.49 -0.04 -10.23
CA GLU A 40 9.19 -1.38 -9.71
C GLU A 40 7.89 -1.36 -8.88
N LYS A 41 7.72 -0.34 -8.03
CA LYS A 41 6.50 -0.15 -7.27
C LYS A 41 5.28 0.09 -8.18
N ALA A 42 5.44 0.85 -9.26
CA ALA A 42 4.36 1.07 -10.22
C ALA A 42 3.95 -0.24 -10.91
N LYS A 43 4.91 -1.08 -11.29
CA LYS A 43 4.65 -2.42 -11.85
C LYS A 43 3.95 -3.33 -10.83
N ALA A 44 4.42 -3.36 -9.59
CA ALA A 44 3.78 -4.15 -8.52
C ALA A 44 2.33 -3.71 -8.28
N ASN A 45 2.07 -2.40 -8.29
CA ASN A 45 0.72 -1.86 -8.17
C ASN A 45 -0.16 -2.24 -9.36
N ALA A 46 0.36 -2.13 -10.58
CA ALA A 46 -0.38 -2.52 -11.79
C ALA A 46 -0.76 -4.01 -11.76
N ILE A 47 0.17 -4.88 -11.37
CA ILE A 47 -0.12 -6.31 -11.17
C ILE A 47 -1.21 -6.49 -10.10
N ALA A 48 -1.12 -5.79 -8.97
CA ALA A 48 -2.14 -5.86 -7.92
C ALA A 48 -3.53 -5.36 -8.39
N ASP A 49 -3.58 -4.34 -9.25
CA ASP A 49 -4.81 -3.84 -9.87
C ASP A 49 -5.43 -4.90 -10.80
N GLU A 50 -4.62 -5.56 -11.63
CA GLU A 50 -5.06 -6.66 -12.51
C GLU A 50 -5.63 -7.83 -11.72
N ILE A 51 -4.94 -8.24 -10.64
CA ILE A 51 -5.38 -9.32 -9.75
C ILE A 51 -6.74 -8.96 -9.11
N ARG A 52 -6.88 -7.74 -8.60
CA ARG A 52 -8.15 -7.26 -8.02
C ARG A 52 -9.28 -7.23 -9.05
N HIS A 53 -8.98 -6.81 -10.29
CA HIS A 53 -9.97 -6.78 -11.37
C HIS A 53 -10.45 -8.19 -11.73
N CYS A 54 -9.53 -9.14 -11.86
CA CYS A 54 -9.83 -10.53 -12.09
C CYS A 54 -10.71 -11.12 -10.96
N TYR A 55 -10.32 -10.91 -9.70
CA TYR A 55 -11.06 -11.44 -8.55
C TYR A 55 -12.49 -10.92 -8.46
N ALA A 56 -12.70 -9.62 -8.72
CA ALA A 56 -14.04 -9.04 -8.74
C ALA A 56 -14.95 -9.69 -9.81
N ARG A 57 -14.41 -9.97 -11.00
CA ARG A 57 -15.17 -10.66 -12.06
C ARG A 57 -15.45 -12.12 -11.73
N PHE A 58 -14.47 -12.84 -11.18
CA PHE A 58 -14.63 -14.21 -10.72
C PHE A 58 -15.78 -14.33 -9.71
N HIS A 59 -15.75 -13.48 -8.68
CA HIS A 59 -16.77 -13.47 -7.63
C HIS A 59 -18.15 -13.10 -8.19
N GLY A 60 -18.22 -12.13 -9.11
CA GLY A 60 -19.46 -11.75 -9.78
C GLY A 60 -20.05 -12.90 -10.61
N TYR A 61 -19.21 -13.64 -11.34
CA TYR A 61 -19.61 -14.81 -12.11
C TYR A 61 -20.16 -15.95 -11.22
N HIS A 62 -19.47 -16.25 -10.12
CA HIS A 62 -19.93 -17.27 -9.17
C HIS A 62 -21.23 -16.88 -8.47
N LYS A 63 -21.36 -15.63 -8.05
CA LYS A 63 -22.61 -15.13 -7.46
C LYS A 63 -23.78 -15.23 -8.45
N PHE A 64 -23.55 -14.87 -9.71
CA PHE A 64 -24.57 -15.01 -10.75
C PHE A 64 -24.97 -16.47 -10.96
N LEU A 65 -24.00 -17.40 -10.97
CA LEU A 65 -24.25 -18.84 -11.04
C LEU A 65 -25.12 -19.34 -9.87
N GLU A 66 -24.86 -18.87 -8.65
CA GLU A 66 -25.62 -19.26 -7.46
C GLU A 66 -27.06 -18.71 -7.47
N GLU A 67 -27.26 -17.46 -7.94
CA GLU A 67 -28.56 -16.80 -7.92
C GLU A 67 -29.46 -17.18 -9.11
N LYS A 68 -28.89 -17.23 -10.32
CA LYS A 68 -29.65 -17.42 -11.57
C LYS A 68 -29.43 -18.76 -12.26
N GLY A 69 -28.32 -19.43 -11.99
CA GLY A 69 -27.94 -20.66 -12.68
C GLY A 69 -27.34 -20.43 -14.07
N SER A 70 -26.80 -21.50 -14.65
CA SER A 70 -26.07 -21.46 -15.93
C SER A 70 -26.94 -21.41 -17.19
N GLU A 71 -28.27 -21.47 -17.05
CA GLU A 71 -29.21 -21.42 -18.19
C GLU A 71 -29.51 -19.99 -18.68
N ASP A 72 -29.13 -18.97 -17.92
CA ASP A 72 -29.35 -17.58 -18.33
C ASP A 72 -28.35 -17.19 -19.44
N SER A 73 -28.84 -16.58 -20.53
CA SER A 73 -28.00 -16.06 -21.63
C SER A 73 -26.95 -15.03 -21.17
N GLU A 74 -27.18 -14.37 -20.04
CA GLU A 74 -26.23 -13.45 -19.43
C GLU A 74 -25.00 -14.17 -18.86
N TRP A 75 -25.14 -15.45 -18.47
CA TRP A 75 -24.05 -16.26 -17.94
C TRP A 75 -22.88 -16.36 -18.92
N GLU A 76 -23.17 -16.61 -20.20
CA GLU A 76 -22.14 -16.78 -21.22
C GLU A 76 -21.35 -15.48 -21.45
N LYS A 77 -22.02 -14.32 -21.36
CA LYS A 77 -21.40 -13.01 -21.48
C LYS A 77 -20.47 -12.72 -20.29
N ILE A 78 -20.95 -12.97 -19.07
CA ILE A 78 -20.18 -12.77 -17.84
C ILE A 78 -18.99 -13.76 -17.80
N GLY A 79 -19.20 -15.01 -18.21
CA GLY A 79 -18.17 -16.04 -18.29
C GLY A 79 -17.07 -15.69 -19.29
N LYS A 80 -17.41 -15.16 -20.47
CA LYS A 80 -16.42 -14.63 -21.43
C LYS A 80 -15.64 -13.46 -20.86
N ALA A 81 -16.34 -12.52 -20.21
CA ALA A 81 -15.76 -11.36 -19.55
C ALA A 81 -14.81 -11.72 -18.39
N TYR A 82 -15.11 -12.78 -17.64
CA TYR A 82 -14.24 -13.33 -16.60
C TYR A 82 -13.00 -13.98 -17.22
N LYS A 83 -13.19 -14.86 -18.22
CA LYS A 83 -12.10 -15.55 -18.92
C LYS A 83 -11.11 -14.60 -19.61
N SER A 84 -11.57 -13.46 -20.12
CA SER A 84 -10.71 -12.45 -20.76
C SER A 84 -9.91 -11.60 -19.76
N SER A 85 -10.41 -11.45 -18.53
CA SER A 85 -9.82 -10.55 -17.54
C SER A 85 -8.85 -11.24 -16.58
N CYS A 86 -8.89 -12.57 -16.53
CA CYS A 86 -8.06 -13.36 -15.64
C CYS A 86 -7.00 -14.14 -16.42
N PRO A 87 -5.79 -14.32 -15.86
CA PRO A 87 -4.80 -15.24 -16.42
C PRO A 87 -5.40 -16.64 -16.55
N SER A 88 -5.17 -17.32 -17.68
CA SER A 88 -5.75 -18.65 -17.94
C SER A 88 -5.33 -19.71 -16.91
N GLU A 89 -4.15 -19.55 -16.30
CA GLU A 89 -3.65 -20.41 -15.21
C GLU A 89 -4.54 -20.39 -13.96
N TRP A 90 -5.37 -19.36 -13.77
CA TRP A 90 -6.20 -19.20 -12.59
C TRP A 90 -7.65 -19.68 -12.77
N ILE A 91 -8.01 -20.07 -13.99
CA ILE A 91 -9.39 -20.41 -14.40
C ILE A 91 -9.53 -21.91 -14.69
N THR A 92 -8.64 -22.72 -14.12
CA THR A 92 -8.58 -24.17 -14.38
C THR A 92 -9.68 -24.92 -13.66
#